data_AF-A0A354YWD7-F1
#
_entry.id   AF-A0A354YWD7-F1
#
_cell.length_a   1.000
_cell.length_b   1.000
_cell.length_c   1.000
_cell.angle_alpha   90.00
_cell.angle_beta   90.00
_cell.angle_gamma   90.00
#
_symmetry.space_group_name_H-M   'P 1'
#
loop_
_entity.id
_entity.type
_entity.pdbx_description
1 polymer ?
#
loop_
_entity_poly.entity_id
_entity_poly.type
_entity_poly.pdbx_seq_one_letter_code
_entity_poly.pdbx_strand_id
1 'polypeptide(L)'
;LMPNVKHVAVFDTAFHQTMGPANFMYALPYDVYEKFRVRRYGFHGTSHFYVAHRAAEMLGKPYEECKIITLHLGNGASMAAIKGGKVIDTSMGFTPLEGLVMGTRSGDIDPAIVFFLMDKLGMNSSEANNYFNKKS
;
A
#
# COMPACT_ATOMS: atom_id res chain seq x y z
N LEU A 1 11.74 -6.14 28.47
CA LEU A 1 11.66 -4.75 28.98
C LEU A 1 10.40 -4.50 29.82
N MET A 2 9.20 -4.86 29.34
CA MET A 2 7.93 -4.62 30.05
C MET A 2 7.03 -5.88 30.07
N PRO A 3 7.25 -6.84 30.99
CA PRO A 3 6.53 -8.11 31.00
C PRO A 3 5.05 -8.01 31.43
N ASN A 4 4.66 -6.96 32.16
CA ASN A 4 3.33 -6.83 32.76
C ASN A 4 2.38 -5.87 32.00
N VAL A 5 2.79 -5.39 30.83
CA VAL A 5 1.99 -4.46 30.02
C VAL A 5 1.39 -5.20 28.84
N LYS A 6 0.14 -4.88 28.49
CA LYS A 6 -0.49 -5.41 27.27
C LYS A 6 0.14 -4.73 26.05
N HIS A 7 0.66 -5.53 25.12
CA HIS A 7 1.18 -5.05 23.85
C HIS A 7 0.09 -5.17 22.79
N VAL A 8 -0.03 -4.15 21.93
CA VAL A 8 -1.02 -4.12 20.84
C VAL A 8 -0.28 -3.86 19.54
N ALA A 9 -0.62 -4.63 18.50
CA ALA A 9 -0.17 -4.37 17.14
C ALA A 9 -1.25 -3.59 16.39
N VAL A 10 -0.88 -2.46 15.80
CA VAL A 10 -1.74 -1.67 14.91
C VAL A 10 -1.15 -1.78 13.51
N PHE A 11 -1.91 -2.38 12.59
CA PHE A 11 -1.42 -2.72 11.27
C PHE A 11 -1.78 -1.65 10.25
N ASP A 12 -0.79 -1.22 9.48
CA ASP A 12 -0.95 -0.30 8.35
C ASP A 12 -1.92 -0.81 7.27
N THR A 13 -2.13 -2.12 7.21
CA THR A 13 -3.00 -2.78 6.23
C THR A 13 -4.47 -2.79 6.65
N ALA A 14 -4.77 -2.51 7.92
CA ALA A 14 -6.10 -2.71 8.49
C ALA A 14 -7.18 -1.83 7.84
N PHE A 15 -6.87 -0.55 7.59
CA PHE A 15 -7.80 0.40 6.99
C PHE A 15 -8.23 -0.01 5.56
N HIS A 16 -7.32 -0.64 4.83
CA HIS A 16 -7.50 -1.04 3.44
C HIS A 16 -8.27 -2.36 3.26
N GLN A 17 -8.61 -3.07 4.34
CA GLN A 17 -9.34 -4.35 4.26
C GLN A 17 -10.79 -4.21 3.76
N THR A 18 -11.27 -2.98 3.57
CA THR A 18 -12.59 -2.70 3.01
C THR A 18 -12.63 -2.74 1.47
N MET A 19 -11.47 -2.85 0.80
CA MET A 19 -11.39 -2.97 -0.66
C MET A 19 -12.12 -4.22 -1.18
N GLY A 20 -12.87 -4.06 -2.26
CA GLY A 20 -13.52 -5.17 -2.96
C GLY A 20 -12.55 -5.98 -3.83
N PRO A 21 -12.92 -7.23 -4.23
CA PRO A 21 -12.05 -8.11 -5.03
C PRO A 21 -11.53 -7.49 -6.32
N ALA A 22 -12.36 -6.71 -7.01
CA ALA A 22 -11.95 -6.02 -8.24
C ALA A 22 -10.75 -5.08 -8.06
N ASN A 23 -10.49 -4.61 -6.83
CA ASN A 23 -9.47 -3.60 -6.55
C ASN A 23 -8.26 -4.19 -5.82
N PHE A 24 -8.40 -5.36 -5.19
CA PHE A 24 -7.26 -6.04 -4.56
C PHE A 24 -6.68 -7.22 -5.34
N MET A 25 -7.41 -7.77 -6.31
CA MET A 25 -6.95 -8.90 -7.09
C MET A 25 -6.01 -8.43 -8.20
N TYR A 26 -4.80 -8.99 -8.24
CA TYR A 26 -3.93 -8.86 -9.41
C TYR A 26 -4.42 -9.82 -10.50
N ALA A 27 -4.21 -9.44 -11.77
CA ALA A 27 -4.49 -10.27 -12.93
C ALA A 27 -3.44 -11.39 -13.12
N LEU A 28 -3.24 -12.19 -12.08
CA LEU A 28 -2.40 -13.39 -12.04
C LEU A 28 -3.30 -14.64 -12.03
N PRO A 29 -2.76 -15.84 -12.30
CA PRO A 29 -3.49 -17.07 -12.05
C PRO A 29 -4.13 -17.08 -10.66
N TYR A 30 -5.42 -17.40 -10.58
CA TYR A 30 -6.21 -17.24 -9.36
C TYR A 30 -5.66 -18.06 -8.18
N ASP A 31 -5.02 -19.20 -8.47
CA ASP A 31 -4.42 -20.06 -7.46
C ASP A 31 -3.26 -19.39 -6.69
N VAL A 32 -2.64 -18.35 -7.27
CA VAL A 32 -1.64 -17.53 -6.60
C VAL A 32 -2.25 -16.74 -5.44
N TYR A 33 -3.48 -16.24 -5.59
CA TYR A 33 -4.24 -15.65 -4.50
C TYR A 33 -4.70 -16.71 -3.49
N GLU A 34 -5.20 -17.86 -3.95
CA GLU A 34 -5.72 -18.90 -3.05
C GLU A 34 -4.64 -19.49 -2.15
N LYS A 35 -3.47 -19.82 -2.73
CA LYS A 35 -2.36 -20.47 -2.04
C LYS A 35 -1.51 -19.48 -1.23
N PHE A 36 -1.18 -18.33 -1.82
CA PHE A 36 -0.17 -17.42 -1.26
C PHE A 36 -0.74 -16.09 -0.78
N ARG A 37 -2.04 -15.84 -0.99
CA ARG A 37 -2.70 -14.57 -0.63
C ARG A 37 -1.99 -13.36 -1.24
N VAL A 38 -1.51 -13.51 -2.49
CA VAL A 38 -1.01 -12.38 -3.27
C VAL A 38 -2.19 -11.52 -3.68
N ARG A 39 -2.23 -10.31 -3.13
CA ARG A 39 -3.28 -9.31 -3.33
C ARG A 39 -2.71 -7.94 -2.98
N ARG A 40 -3.41 -6.88 -3.37
CA ARG A 40 -3.19 -5.55 -2.80
C ARG A 40 -3.56 -5.58 -1.31
N TYR A 41 -2.62 -5.24 -0.45
CA TYR A 41 -2.86 -5.02 0.97
C TYR A 41 -3.02 -3.54 1.29
N GLY A 42 -2.21 -2.68 0.65
CA GLY A 42 -2.14 -1.25 0.99
C GLY A 42 -1.44 -0.98 2.32
N PHE A 43 -0.80 0.19 2.45
CA PHE A 43 -0.10 0.60 3.67
C PHE A 43 -0.37 2.07 4.00
N HIS A 44 0.24 2.60 5.07
CA HIS A 44 -0.10 3.90 5.65
C HIS A 44 -1.57 4.03 6.06
N GLY A 45 -2.24 2.91 6.36
CA GLY A 45 -3.66 2.89 6.66
C GLY A 45 -4.04 3.70 7.89
N THR A 46 -3.17 3.75 8.90
CA THR A 46 -3.35 4.61 10.08
C THR A 46 -3.37 6.09 9.72
N SER A 47 -2.47 6.52 8.84
CA SER A 47 -2.41 7.90 8.35
C SER A 47 -3.63 8.22 7.50
N HIS A 48 -3.95 7.39 6.50
CA HIS A 48 -5.11 7.58 5.62
C HIS A 48 -6.42 7.60 6.41
N PHE A 49 -6.58 6.71 7.38
CA PHE A 49 -7.72 6.71 8.31
C PHE A 49 -7.85 8.06 9.00
N TYR A 50 -6.77 8.52 9.64
CA TYR A 50 -6.79 9.77 10.40
C TYR A 50 -7.12 10.99 9.52
N VAL A 51 -6.42 11.14 8.39
CA VAL A 51 -6.61 12.34 7.55
C VAL A 51 -7.95 12.34 6.84
N ALA A 52 -8.52 11.18 6.51
CA ALA A 52 -9.85 11.09 5.91
C ALA A 52 -10.96 11.52 6.90
N HIS A 53 -10.87 11.10 8.16
CA HIS A 53 -11.78 11.57 9.21
C HIS A 53 -11.62 13.06 9.46
N ARG A 54 -10.37 13.55 9.55
CA ARG A 54 -10.11 14.97 9.77
C ARG A 54 -10.64 15.83 8.62
N ALA A 55 -10.52 15.35 7.38
CA ALA A 55 -11.09 16.03 6.23
C ALA A 55 -12.62 16.12 6.29
N ALA A 56 -13.31 15.04 6.70
CA ALA A 56 -14.76 15.04 6.89
C ALA A 56 -15.20 16.06 7.96
N GLU A 57 -14.49 16.11 9.08
CA GLU A 57 -14.71 17.11 10.15
C GLU A 57 -14.53 18.54 9.63
N MET A 58 -13.48 18.81 8.86
CA MET A 58 -13.20 20.13 8.29
C MET A 58 -14.26 20.56 7.27
N LEU A 59 -14.85 19.59 6.56
CA LEU A 59 -15.94 19.83 5.62
C LEU A 59 -17.31 19.96 6.31
N GLY A 60 -17.40 19.69 7.62
CA GLY A 60 -18.65 19.68 8.37
C GLY A 60 -19.63 18.61 7.88
N LYS A 61 -19.12 17.47 7.36
CA LYS A 61 -19.93 16.39 6.79
C LYS A 61 -19.72 15.07 7.54
N PRO A 62 -20.75 14.22 7.65
CA PRO A 62 -20.57 12.84 8.07
C PRO A 62 -19.53 12.13 7.19
N TYR A 63 -18.67 11.32 7.79
CA TYR A 63 -17.59 10.61 7.09
C TYR A 63 -18.13 9.66 6.01
N GLU A 64 -19.28 9.05 6.28
CA GLU A 64 -20.01 8.12 5.42
C GLU A 64 -20.67 8.80 4.21
N GLU A 65 -20.75 10.13 4.19
CA GLU A 65 -21.25 10.91 3.05
C GLU A 65 -20.11 11.45 2.17
N CYS A 66 -18.86 11.31 2.63
CA CYS A 66 -17.70 11.87 1.96
C CYS A 66 -17.15 10.95 0.84
N LYS A 67 -16.56 11.61 -0.17
CA LYS A 67 -15.68 11.01 -1.18
C LYS A 67 -14.35 11.74 -1.09
N ILE A 68 -13.31 11.05 -0.64
CA ILE A 68 -12.03 11.66 -0.29
C ILE A 68 -10.91 10.90 -1.01
N ILE A 69 -9.97 11.64 -1.57
CA ILE A 69 -8.67 11.11 -1.97
C ILE A 69 -7.64 11.64 -0.99
N THR A 70 -6.90 10.75 -0.35
CA THR A 70 -5.83 11.10 0.58
C THR A 70 -4.48 10.85 -0.09
N LEU A 71 -3.55 11.79 0.07
CA LEU A 71 -2.19 11.68 -0.44
C LEU A 71 -1.22 11.75 0.75
N HIS A 72 -0.68 10.60 1.14
CA HIS A 72 0.39 10.52 2.14
C HIS A 72 1.72 10.63 1.39
N LEU A 73 2.36 11.80 1.46
CA LEU A 73 3.58 12.10 0.71
C LEU A 73 4.76 12.32 1.67
N GLY A 74 5.56 11.29 1.87
CA GLY A 74 6.79 11.33 2.66
C GLY A 74 7.89 10.47 2.03
N ASN A 75 8.83 9.98 2.84
CA ASN A 75 9.87 9.05 2.35
C ASN A 75 9.27 7.79 1.70
N GLY A 76 8.15 7.31 2.24
CA GLY A 76 7.21 6.44 1.52
C GLY A 76 6.01 7.26 1.10
N ALA A 77 5.51 7.05 -0.11
CA ALA A 77 4.39 7.79 -0.66
C ALA A 77 3.26 6.86 -1.11
N SER A 78 2.02 7.21 -0.78
CA SER A 78 0.84 6.47 -1.23
C SER A 78 -0.38 7.34 -1.33
N MET A 79 -1.31 7.01 -2.23
CA MET A 79 -2.65 7.59 -2.25
C MET A 79 -3.69 6.53 -1.90
N ALA A 80 -4.81 6.96 -1.31
CA ALA A 80 -5.98 6.11 -1.13
C ALA A 80 -7.24 6.84 -1.57
N ALA A 81 -8.17 6.09 -2.17
CA ALA A 81 -9.50 6.54 -2.50
C ALA A 81 -10.48 5.99 -1.47
N ILE A 82 -11.24 6.88 -0.84
CA ILE A 82 -12.23 6.58 0.19
C ILE A 82 -13.61 7.07 -0.26
N LYS A 83 -14.62 6.21 -0.18
CA LYS A 83 -16.01 6.53 -0.53
C LYS A 83 -16.93 5.92 0.51
N GLY A 84 -17.74 6.78 1.13
CA GLY A 84 -18.71 6.35 2.14
C GLY A 84 -18.05 5.60 3.29
N GLY A 85 -16.95 6.18 3.80
CA GLY A 85 -16.16 5.65 4.90
C GLY A 85 -15.31 4.40 4.61
N LYS A 86 -15.35 3.86 3.39
CA LYS A 86 -14.60 2.66 2.99
C LYS A 86 -13.50 2.99 2.00
N VAL A 87 -12.35 2.34 2.16
CA VAL A 87 -11.29 2.36 1.15
C VAL A 87 -11.76 1.54 -0.03
N ILE A 88 -11.87 2.19 -1.20
CA ILE A 88 -12.13 1.48 -2.45
C ILE A 88 -10.83 1.10 -3.13
N ASP A 89 -9.78 1.92 -3.04
CA ASP A 89 -8.50 1.63 -3.70
C ASP A 89 -7.33 2.34 -3.00
N THR A 90 -6.11 1.87 -3.22
CA THR A 90 -4.88 2.44 -2.67
C THR A 90 -3.68 2.10 -3.56
N SER A 91 -2.73 3.03 -3.69
CA SER A 91 -1.64 2.86 -4.65
C SER A 91 -0.65 1.78 -4.27
N MET A 92 -0.41 1.56 -2.96
CA MET A 92 0.50 0.51 -2.53
C MET A 92 -0.13 -0.88 -2.63
N GLY A 93 0.71 -1.85 -2.96
CA GLY A 93 0.35 -3.16 -3.45
C GLY A 93 0.34 -4.28 -2.43
N PHE A 94 0.84 -5.43 -2.88
CA PHE A 94 1.29 -6.53 -2.05
C PHE A 94 2.34 -6.10 -1.03
N THR A 95 3.21 -5.16 -1.45
CA THR A 95 4.24 -4.54 -0.62
C THR A 95 4.18 -3.01 -0.73
N PRO A 96 4.91 -2.27 0.13
CA PRO A 96 5.04 -0.82 0.01
C PRO A 96 5.88 -0.32 -1.18
N LEU A 97 6.23 -1.19 -2.14
CA LEU A 97 7.03 -0.83 -3.32
C LEU A 97 6.18 -0.27 -4.46
N GLU A 98 4.98 -0.81 -4.68
CA GLU A 98 4.06 -0.38 -5.74
C GLU A 98 3.49 1.02 -5.47
N GLY A 99 3.17 1.74 -6.54
CA GLY A 99 2.47 3.01 -6.53
C GLY A 99 3.37 4.19 -6.88
N LEU A 100 3.37 5.21 -6.02
CA LEU A 100 4.04 6.48 -6.30
C LEU A 100 5.56 6.36 -6.26
N VAL A 101 6.24 7.27 -6.97
CA VAL A 101 7.67 7.53 -6.75
C VAL A 101 7.87 7.98 -5.29
N MET A 102 8.91 7.47 -4.64
CA MET A 102 9.19 7.73 -3.22
C MET A 102 10.66 8.13 -3.02
N GLY A 103 11.10 8.30 -1.77
CA GLY A 103 12.44 8.82 -1.50
C GLY A 103 13.59 7.90 -1.93
N THR A 104 13.40 6.58 -1.84
CA THR A 104 14.41 5.58 -2.25
C THR A 104 13.80 4.35 -2.95
N ARG A 105 12.50 4.41 -3.24
CA ARG A 105 11.73 3.31 -3.85
C ARG A 105 11.26 3.73 -5.22
N SER A 106 11.26 2.78 -6.16
CA SER A 106 10.90 3.04 -7.55
C SER A 106 9.45 3.50 -7.71
N GLY A 107 8.52 2.94 -6.92
CA GLY A 107 7.11 2.98 -7.29
C GLY A 107 6.84 2.05 -8.47
N ASP A 108 5.81 2.39 -9.24
CA ASP A 108 5.39 1.65 -10.43
C ASP A 108 6.46 1.65 -11.52
N ILE A 109 6.80 0.44 -11.98
CA ILE A 109 7.67 0.18 -13.13
C ILE A 109 7.12 -1.03 -13.89
N ASP A 110 7.54 -1.18 -15.15
CA ASP A 110 7.29 -2.40 -15.91
C ASP A 110 7.94 -3.62 -15.20
N PRO A 111 7.18 -4.68 -14.84
CA PRO A 111 7.74 -5.88 -14.22
C PRO A 111 8.88 -6.54 -15.02
N ALA A 112 8.92 -6.41 -16.35
CA ALA A 112 9.99 -6.96 -17.18
C ALA A 112 11.35 -6.28 -16.92
N ILE A 113 11.37 -5.02 -16.47
CA ILE A 113 12.60 -4.29 -16.13
C ILE A 113 13.32 -4.97 -14.95
N VAL A 114 12.57 -5.52 -13.99
CA VAL A 114 13.13 -6.22 -12.83
C VAL A 114 14.02 -7.38 -13.29
N PHE A 115 13.49 -8.25 -14.15
CA PHE A 115 14.23 -9.41 -14.67
C PHE A 115 15.37 -8.99 -15.60
N PHE A 116 15.14 -7.99 -16.45
CA PHE A 116 16.18 -7.47 -17.33
C PHE A 116 17.39 -6.93 -16.55
N LEU A 117 17.16 -6.14 -15.50
CA LEU A 117 18.25 -5.61 -14.68
C LEU A 117 18.92 -6.69 -13.84
N MET A 118 18.17 -7.68 -13.37
CA MET A 118 18.76 -8.85 -12.69
C MET A 118 19.77 -9.55 -13.60
N ASP A 119 19.38 -9.83 -14.85
CA ASP A 119 20.27 -10.49 -15.82
C ASP A 119 21.48 -9.61 -16.20
N LYS A 120 21.26 -8.30 -16.43
CA LYS A 120 22.33 -7.39 -16.85
C LYS A 120 23.33 -7.05 -15.76
N LEU A 121 22.89 -7.02 -14.51
CA LEU A 121 23.72 -6.64 -13.36
C LEU A 121 24.14 -7.85 -12.52
N GLY A 122 23.73 -9.07 -12.91
CA GLY A 122 24.03 -10.29 -12.17
C GLY A 122 23.41 -10.32 -10.77
N MET A 123 22.26 -9.66 -10.58
CA MET A 123 21.61 -9.57 -9.27
C MET A 123 20.78 -10.81 -8.97
N ASN A 124 20.87 -11.29 -7.74
CA ASN A 124 19.87 -12.21 -7.18
C ASN A 124 18.61 -11.45 -6.72
N SER A 125 17.58 -12.19 -6.31
CA SER A 125 16.29 -11.61 -5.88
C SER A 125 16.38 -10.66 -4.68
N SER A 126 17.30 -10.91 -3.75
CA SER A 126 17.53 -10.04 -2.58
C SER A 126 18.18 -8.72 -3.00
N GLU A 127 19.15 -8.78 -3.91
CA GLU A 127 19.82 -7.61 -4.46
C GLU A 127 18.87 -6.77 -5.31
N ALA A 128 18.02 -7.40 -6.12
CA ALA A 128 16.97 -6.72 -6.86
C ALA A 128 15.98 -6.04 -5.90
N ASN A 129 15.50 -6.75 -4.88
CA ASN A 129 14.60 -6.17 -3.87
C ASN A 129 15.23 -4.94 -3.19
N ASN A 130 16.52 -5.01 -2.83
CA ASN A 130 17.24 -3.87 -2.27
C ASN A 130 17.41 -2.72 -3.28
N TYR A 131 17.72 -3.04 -4.53
CA TYR A 131 17.90 -2.05 -5.60
C TYR A 131 16.63 -1.19 -5.76
N PHE A 132 15.47 -1.83 -5.90
CA PHE A 132 14.20 -1.12 -6.10
C PHE A 132 13.64 -0.47 -4.83
N ASN A 133 14.08 -0.88 -3.63
CA ASN A 133 13.60 -0.30 -2.37
C ASN A 133 14.53 0.74 -1.73
N LYS A 134 15.81 0.79 -2.12
CA LYS A 134 16.83 1.61 -1.45
C LYS A 134 17.71 2.43 -2.39
N LYS A 135 17.73 2.14 -3.70
CA LYS A 135 18.65 2.75 -4.67
C LYS A 135 17.92 3.35 -5.88
N SER A 136 16.60 3.46 -5.83
CA SER A 136 15.78 4.12 -6.86
C SER A 136 15.41 5.54 -6.46
#